data_AF-A0A1V9Y9U7-F1
#
_entry.id   AF-A0A1V9Y9U7-F1
#
_cell.length_a   1.000
_cell.length_b   1.000
_cell.length_c   1.000
_cell.angle_alpha   90.00
_cell.angle_beta   90.00
_cell.angle_gamma   90.00
#
_symmetry.space_group_name_H-M   'P 1'
#
loop_
_entity.id
_entity.type
_entity.pdbx_description
1 polymer ?
#
loop_
_entity_poly.entity_id
_entity_poly.type
_entity_poly.pdbx_seq_one_letter_code
_entity_poly.pdbx_strand_id
1 'polypeptide(L)'
;MSTAALKSLSSLRSIGQQTSFRDLKSNVAAKAAAAIPLKETTRMIPQVSSGGSVCANFVLFLLGLIAIAPFVLVPVFVCLKLDHDVTWSWATTLIPLWICNALVLPYLVAKNMAPVQLDSAVTEETPLVAGSENGKTMAEEAMESANCFVHTTRNLALIAYLTAQIFVVLRLDGVVTWQWLIVFIPYYVASILSCEGFDLIQALLIAAKMDGMLDASWSMVLMPSWIGLAVFLIFLPVQTYWAFKASPDDDETVEPKSRVFRFFIAFGLFLGLVFLSSPIFVAIYRLDYATFSTFYIALPFFVLVGIAILVSFASVFIMKSEPQTTTIYVTTADNEC
;
A
#
# COMPACT_ATOMS: atom_id res chain seq x y z
N MET A 1 -17.01 -75.45 2.94
CA MET A 1 -15.54 -75.40 2.85
C MET A 1 -15.14 -73.98 2.43
N SER A 2 -14.18 -73.38 3.14
CA SER A 2 -13.57 -72.06 2.93
C SER A 2 -14.30 -70.82 3.44
N THR A 3 -14.32 -70.65 4.77
CA THR A 3 -14.50 -69.37 5.48
C THR A 3 -13.51 -69.31 6.65
N ALA A 4 -12.24 -69.06 6.36
CA ALA A 4 -11.19 -68.99 7.40
C ALA A 4 -9.98 -68.09 7.05
N ALA A 5 -10.15 -67.06 6.20
CA ALA A 5 -9.02 -66.25 5.71
C ALA A 5 -9.18 -64.72 5.86
N LEU A 6 -10.01 -64.24 6.81
CA LEU A 6 -10.26 -62.79 6.98
C LEU A 6 -10.16 -62.27 8.42
N LYS A 7 -9.43 -62.96 9.32
CA LYS A 7 -9.19 -62.50 10.71
C LYS A 7 -7.75 -62.07 11.03
N SER A 8 -6.85 -62.02 10.04
CA SER A 8 -5.41 -61.81 10.27
C SER A 8 -4.84 -60.46 9.80
N LEU A 9 -5.67 -59.45 9.51
CA LEU A 9 -5.20 -58.13 9.06
C LEU A 9 -5.50 -56.96 10.02
N SER A 10 -6.16 -57.23 11.17
CA SER A 10 -6.45 -56.18 12.16
C SER A 10 -5.38 -56.00 13.25
N SER A 11 -4.36 -56.87 13.35
CA SER A 11 -3.32 -56.74 14.39
C SER A 11 -2.03 -56.02 13.97
N LEU A 12 -1.88 -55.65 12.69
CA LEU A 12 -0.67 -54.98 12.19
C LEU A 12 -0.79 -53.45 12.10
N ARG A 13 -1.91 -52.86 12.54
CA ARG A 13 -2.14 -51.39 12.48
C ARG A 13 -1.82 -50.64 13.79
N SER A 14 -1.20 -51.31 14.77
CA SER A 14 -0.95 -50.75 16.11
C SER A 14 0.53 -50.38 16.38
N ILE A 15 1.48 -50.77 15.52
CA ILE A 15 2.92 -50.55 15.74
C ILE A 15 3.39 -49.31 14.97
N GLY A 16 2.64 -48.22 15.12
CA GLY A 16 2.90 -46.94 14.47
C GLY A 16 2.58 -45.76 15.38
N GLN A 17 2.71 -45.93 16.69
CA GLN A 17 2.75 -44.80 17.62
C GLN A 17 4.08 -44.09 17.41
N GLN A 18 4.01 -42.96 16.72
CA GLN A 18 5.05 -41.94 16.66
C GLN A 18 5.37 -41.50 18.09
N THR A 19 6.41 -42.09 18.68
CA THR A 19 7.18 -41.37 19.68
C THR A 19 7.81 -40.20 18.95
N SER A 20 7.29 -39.01 19.22
CA SER A 20 7.78 -37.76 18.65
C SER A 20 9.29 -37.71 18.80
N PHE A 21 9.99 -37.35 17.73
CA PHE A 21 11.45 -37.20 17.75
C PHE A 21 11.90 -36.21 18.85
N ARG A 22 11.01 -35.32 19.31
CA ARG A 22 11.23 -34.45 20.48
C ARG A 22 11.31 -35.22 21.80
N ASP A 23 10.54 -36.29 21.98
CA ASP A 23 10.54 -37.10 23.21
C ASP A 23 11.75 -38.02 23.30
N LEU A 24 12.29 -38.46 22.16
CA LEU A 24 13.59 -39.13 22.11
C LEU A 24 14.73 -38.16 22.39
N LYS A 25 14.66 -36.92 21.89
CA LYS A 25 15.68 -35.90 22.14
C LYS A 25 15.70 -35.45 23.61
N SER A 26 14.53 -35.29 24.25
CA SER A 26 14.45 -34.91 25.67
C SER A 26 14.94 -36.03 26.60
N ASN A 27 14.61 -37.29 26.31
CA ASN A 27 15.07 -38.44 27.11
C ASN A 27 16.56 -38.74 26.93
N VAL A 28 17.14 -38.53 25.74
CA VAL A 28 18.58 -38.67 25.54
C VAL A 28 19.35 -37.49 26.16
N ALA A 29 18.83 -36.26 26.07
CA ALA A 29 19.44 -35.11 26.74
C ALA A 29 19.41 -35.23 28.27
N ALA A 30 18.30 -35.71 28.85
CA ALA A 30 18.18 -35.93 30.29
C ALA A 30 19.09 -37.06 30.79
N LYS A 31 19.36 -38.08 29.97
CA LYS A 31 20.24 -39.21 30.33
C LYS A 31 21.73 -38.93 30.07
N ALA A 32 22.06 -38.02 29.15
CA ALA A 32 23.42 -37.54 28.93
C ALA A 32 23.86 -36.48 29.97
N ALA A 33 22.94 -35.70 30.53
CA ALA A 33 23.25 -34.69 31.55
C ALA A 33 23.63 -35.29 32.93
N ALA A 34 23.41 -36.58 33.16
CA ALA A 34 23.64 -37.23 34.45
C ALA A 34 25.01 -37.91 34.58
N ALA A 35 25.85 -37.91 33.54
CA ALA A 35 27.17 -38.53 33.59
C ALA A 35 28.20 -37.63 32.89
N ILE A 36 29.12 -37.09 33.70
CA ILE A 36 30.34 -36.37 33.34
C ILE A 36 30.16 -34.83 33.25
N PRO A 37 30.86 -34.05 34.11
CA PRO A 37 30.95 -32.60 33.95
C PRO A 37 31.83 -32.28 32.74
N LEU A 38 31.23 -32.17 31.55
CA LEU A 38 31.93 -31.75 30.34
C LEU A 38 32.15 -30.23 30.40
N LYS A 39 33.40 -29.79 30.24
CA LYS A 39 33.77 -28.38 30.19
C LYS A 39 33.33 -27.83 28.82
N GLU A 40 32.23 -27.09 28.79
CA GLU A 40 31.65 -26.55 27.57
C GLU A 40 32.48 -25.35 27.06
N THR A 41 33.33 -25.58 26.05
CA THR A 41 34.10 -24.51 25.41
C THR A 41 33.29 -23.89 24.27
N THR A 42 32.53 -22.82 24.56
CA THR A 42 31.82 -22.06 23.51
C THR A 42 32.83 -21.29 22.66
N ARG A 43 33.10 -21.75 21.43
CA ARG A 43 33.89 -20.98 20.45
C ARG A 43 32.97 -20.03 19.68
N MET A 44 33.21 -18.72 19.83
CA MET A 44 32.57 -17.72 18.99
C MET A 44 33.24 -17.69 17.62
N ILE A 45 32.49 -18.00 16.56
CA ILE A 45 32.93 -17.78 15.18
C ILE A 45 32.11 -16.61 14.63
N PRO A 46 32.69 -15.41 14.44
CA PRO A 46 32.00 -14.33 13.76
C PRO A 46 31.77 -14.73 12.30
N GLN A 47 30.52 -14.90 11.90
CA GLN A 47 30.13 -15.01 10.49
C GLN A 47 29.82 -13.60 9.99
N VAL A 48 30.66 -13.11 9.07
CA VAL A 48 30.39 -11.88 8.34
C VAL A 48 29.45 -12.23 7.19
N SER A 49 28.14 -12.06 7.43
CA SER A 49 27.16 -12.01 6.35
C SER A 49 27.46 -10.76 5.50
N SER A 50 27.77 -10.93 4.22
CA SER A 50 28.06 -9.76 3.37
C SER A 50 26.80 -8.90 3.28
N GLY A 51 26.86 -7.70 3.84
CA GLY A 51 25.80 -6.70 3.73
C GLY A 51 25.37 -6.53 2.28
N GLY A 52 24.06 -6.32 2.07
CA GLY A 52 23.42 -6.29 0.74
C GLY A 52 24.29 -5.57 -0.29
N SER A 53 24.66 -6.31 -1.35
CA SER A 53 25.50 -5.80 -2.43
C SER A 53 24.83 -4.60 -3.09
N VAL A 54 25.61 -3.58 -3.47
CA VAL A 54 25.17 -2.42 -4.27
C VAL A 54 24.34 -2.86 -5.49
N CYS A 55 24.62 -4.05 -6.03
CA CYS A 55 23.84 -4.68 -7.09
C CYS A 55 22.36 -4.87 -6.72
N ALA A 56 22.05 -5.36 -5.51
CA ALA A 56 20.68 -5.56 -5.06
C ALA A 56 19.92 -4.23 -4.93
N ASN A 57 20.56 -3.20 -4.35
CA ASN A 57 19.97 -1.87 -4.24
C ASN A 57 19.71 -1.24 -5.63
N PHE A 58 20.62 -1.45 -6.58
CA PHE A 58 20.45 -0.98 -7.95
C PHE A 58 19.29 -1.70 -8.67
N VAL A 59 19.15 -3.01 -8.50
CA VAL A 59 18.01 -3.77 -9.03
C VAL A 59 16.69 -3.25 -8.45
N LEU A 60 16.63 -3.00 -7.14
CA LEU A 60 15.44 -2.42 -6.50
C LEU A 60 15.13 -1.02 -7.05
N PHE A 61 16.15 -0.18 -7.27
CA PHE A 61 15.98 1.13 -7.90
C PHE A 61 15.40 1.02 -9.32
N LEU A 62 15.92 0.11 -10.14
CA LEU A 62 15.40 -0.12 -11.50
C LEU A 62 13.96 -0.63 -11.49
N LEU A 63 13.63 -1.55 -10.59
CA LEU A 63 12.24 -2.01 -10.40
C LEU A 63 11.32 -0.86 -9.98
N GLY A 64 11.79 0.01 -9.08
CA GLY A 64 11.07 1.23 -8.69
C GLY A 64 10.85 2.18 -9.86
N LEU A 65 11.87 2.37 -10.72
CA LEU A 65 11.76 3.22 -11.91
C LEU A 65 10.75 2.67 -12.92
N ILE A 66 10.76 1.35 -13.15
CA ILE A 66 9.77 0.68 -14.01
C ILE A 66 8.35 0.84 -13.44
N ALA A 67 8.20 0.72 -12.12
CA ALA A 67 6.90 0.90 -11.46
C ALA A 67 6.37 2.34 -11.52
N ILE A 68 7.26 3.34 -11.46
CA ILE A 68 6.91 4.77 -11.53
C ILE A 68 6.71 5.25 -12.98
N ALA A 69 7.36 4.62 -13.95
CA ALA A 69 7.30 4.99 -15.36
C ALA A 69 5.87 5.26 -15.89
N PRO A 70 4.86 4.39 -15.67
CA PRO A 70 3.53 4.67 -16.19
C PRO A 70 2.91 5.95 -15.60
N PHE A 71 3.17 6.29 -14.34
CA PHE A 71 2.69 7.54 -13.71
C PHE A 71 3.30 8.79 -14.34
N VAL A 72 4.53 8.70 -14.85
CA VAL A 72 5.18 9.81 -15.57
C VAL A 72 4.71 9.87 -17.02
N LEU A 73 4.50 8.72 -17.65
CA LEU A 73 4.07 8.66 -19.05
C LEU A 73 2.64 9.15 -19.27
N VAL A 74 1.72 8.96 -18.31
CA VAL A 74 0.34 9.47 -18.42
C VAL A 74 0.30 10.99 -18.71
N PRO A 75 0.85 11.88 -17.86
CA PRO A 75 0.80 13.31 -18.13
C PRO A 75 1.57 13.69 -19.39
N VAL A 76 2.67 13.00 -19.74
CA VAL A 76 3.40 13.25 -21.00
C VAL A 76 2.52 12.98 -22.22
N PHE A 77 1.86 11.82 -22.27
CA PHE A 77 1.01 11.45 -23.40
C PHE A 77 -0.23 12.33 -23.49
N VAL A 78 -0.83 12.67 -22.35
CA VAL A 78 -1.96 13.60 -22.29
C VAL A 78 -1.53 14.99 -22.79
N CYS A 79 -0.34 15.48 -22.43
CA CYS A 79 0.15 16.78 -22.92
C CYS A 79 0.36 16.76 -24.44
N LEU A 80 1.07 15.75 -24.97
CA LEU A 80 1.28 15.59 -26.41
C LEU A 80 -0.04 15.52 -27.18
N LYS A 81 -1.05 14.83 -26.61
CA LYS A 81 -2.35 14.68 -27.24
C LYS A 81 -3.14 15.99 -27.24
N LEU A 82 -3.13 16.71 -26.12
CA LEU A 82 -3.84 17.99 -25.96
C LEU A 82 -3.19 19.14 -26.74
N ASP A 83 -1.87 19.08 -26.99
CA ASP A 83 -1.15 20.05 -27.83
C ASP A 83 -1.25 19.69 -29.33
N HIS A 84 -1.97 18.62 -29.68
CA HIS A 84 -2.15 18.10 -31.04
C HIS A 84 -0.86 17.60 -31.74
N ASP A 85 0.19 17.33 -30.98
CA ASP A 85 1.45 16.75 -31.50
C ASP A 85 1.26 15.28 -31.94
N VAL A 86 0.27 14.58 -31.35
CA VAL A 86 -0.06 13.19 -31.68
C VAL A 86 -1.54 13.00 -32.03
N THR A 87 -1.81 12.19 -33.05
CA THR A 87 -3.17 11.93 -33.57
C THR A 87 -3.83 10.67 -32.98
N TRP A 88 -3.24 10.05 -31.96
CA TRP A 88 -3.73 8.80 -31.35
C TRP A 88 -5.12 8.94 -30.72
N SER A 89 -5.86 7.84 -30.54
CA SER A 89 -7.09 7.88 -29.72
C SER A 89 -6.75 8.12 -28.24
N TRP A 90 -7.73 8.57 -27.47
CA TRP A 90 -7.61 8.69 -26.01
C TRP A 90 -7.38 7.33 -25.36
N ALA A 91 -7.97 6.26 -25.91
CA ALA A 91 -7.69 4.90 -25.47
C ALA A 91 -6.18 4.54 -25.57
N THR A 92 -5.53 4.88 -26.68
CA THR A 92 -4.08 4.67 -26.87
C THR A 92 -3.25 5.62 -26.01
N THR A 93 -3.66 6.88 -25.90
CA THR A 93 -2.98 7.90 -25.09
C THR A 93 -2.92 7.48 -23.60
N LEU A 94 -3.94 6.76 -23.12
CA LEU A 94 -4.04 6.30 -21.74
C LEU A 94 -3.52 4.87 -21.51
N ILE A 95 -2.78 4.27 -22.45
CA ILE A 95 -2.12 2.95 -22.25
C ILE A 95 -1.34 2.85 -20.93
N PRO A 96 -0.51 3.84 -20.53
CA PRO A 96 0.19 3.76 -19.24
C PRO A 96 -0.76 3.67 -18.05
N LEU A 97 -1.90 4.37 -18.10
CA LEU A 97 -2.95 4.29 -17.08
C LEU A 97 -3.63 2.92 -17.07
N TRP A 98 -3.92 2.35 -18.24
CA TRP A 98 -4.50 1.00 -18.35
C TRP A 98 -3.58 -0.07 -17.77
N ILE A 99 -2.26 0.07 -17.95
CA ILE A 99 -1.26 -0.81 -17.34
C ILE A 99 -1.32 -0.67 -15.81
N CYS A 100 -1.35 0.55 -15.27
CA CYS A 100 -1.52 0.77 -13.83
C CYS A 100 -2.80 0.12 -13.31
N ASN A 101 -3.93 0.32 -13.97
CA ASN A 101 -5.21 -0.28 -13.57
C ASN A 101 -5.15 -1.81 -13.60
N ALA A 102 -4.55 -2.40 -14.65
CA ALA A 102 -4.41 -3.85 -14.79
C ALA A 102 -3.53 -4.48 -13.71
N LEU A 103 -2.57 -3.73 -13.15
CA LEU A 103 -1.71 -4.20 -12.06
C LEU A 103 -2.34 -3.95 -10.68
N VAL A 104 -2.89 -2.76 -10.46
CA VAL A 104 -3.36 -2.31 -9.15
C VAL A 104 -4.74 -2.87 -8.82
N LEU A 105 -5.67 -2.92 -9.79
CA LEU A 105 -7.05 -3.35 -9.50
C LEU A 105 -7.13 -4.81 -9.02
N PRO A 106 -6.48 -5.81 -9.65
CA PRO A 106 -6.53 -7.18 -9.15
C PRO A 106 -5.91 -7.31 -7.76
N TYR A 107 -4.83 -6.56 -7.48
CA TYR A 107 -4.21 -6.51 -6.17
C TYR A 107 -5.17 -5.94 -5.10
N LEU A 108 -5.84 -4.82 -5.40
CA LEU A 108 -6.82 -4.21 -4.48
C LEU A 108 -8.03 -5.12 -4.24
N VAL A 109 -8.54 -5.77 -5.28
CA VAL A 109 -9.65 -6.72 -5.17
C VAL A 109 -9.23 -7.91 -4.30
N ALA A 110 -8.05 -8.49 -4.54
CA ALA A 110 -7.53 -9.61 -3.75
C ALA A 110 -7.32 -9.21 -2.27
N LYS A 111 -6.77 -8.00 -2.03
CA LYS A 111 -6.60 -7.47 -0.67
C LYS A 111 -7.95 -7.25 0.03
N ASN A 112 -8.95 -6.77 -0.69
CA ASN A 112 -10.30 -6.60 -0.17
C ASN A 112 -11.01 -7.95 0.07
N MET A 113 -10.55 -9.05 -0.50
CA MET A 113 -11.11 -10.39 -0.26
C MET A 113 -10.38 -11.19 0.83
N ALA A 114 -9.25 -10.68 1.34
CA ALA A 114 -8.51 -11.37 2.39
C ALA A 114 -9.32 -11.43 3.69
N PRO A 115 -9.49 -12.61 4.30
CA PRO A 115 -10.25 -12.74 5.54
C PRO A 115 -9.57 -11.92 6.64
N VAL A 116 -10.37 -11.11 7.34
CA VAL A 116 -9.91 -10.39 8.54
C VAL A 116 -9.54 -11.45 9.57
N GLN A 117 -8.24 -11.62 9.84
CA GLN A 117 -7.80 -12.44 10.96
C GLN A 117 -8.20 -11.69 12.23
N LEU A 118 -9.28 -12.15 12.86
CA LEU A 118 -9.63 -11.70 14.20
C LEU A 118 -8.57 -12.31 15.13
N ASP A 119 -7.59 -11.51 15.54
CA ASP A 119 -6.69 -11.90 16.61
C ASP A 119 -7.54 -12.01 17.87
N SER A 120 -8.02 -13.22 18.14
CA SER A 120 -8.65 -13.62 19.40
C SER A 120 -7.60 -13.65 20.51
N ALA A 121 -6.96 -12.52 20.78
CA ALA A 121 -6.21 -12.28 22.00
C ALA A 121 -7.20 -11.87 23.11
N VAL A 122 -8.16 -12.76 23.40
CA VAL A 122 -8.92 -12.71 24.65
C VAL A 122 -8.27 -13.71 25.57
N THR A 123 -7.45 -13.17 26.46
CA THR A 123 -7.08 -13.65 27.79
C THR A 123 -7.68 -15.01 28.16
N GLU A 124 -6.88 -16.06 28.03
CA GLU A 124 -7.00 -17.24 28.89
C GLU A 124 -6.98 -16.74 30.33
N GLU A 125 -8.13 -16.83 31.01
CA GLU A 125 -8.25 -17.19 32.44
C GLU A 125 -9.72 -17.02 32.88
N THR A 126 -10.56 -18.00 32.59
CA THR A 126 -11.72 -18.34 33.43
C THR A 126 -12.21 -19.75 33.09
N PRO A 127 -12.02 -20.74 33.97
CA PRO A 127 -12.43 -22.10 33.70
C PRO A 127 -13.89 -22.34 34.12
N LEU A 128 -14.58 -23.16 33.29
CA LEU A 128 -15.72 -24.02 33.63
C LEU A 128 -17.12 -23.40 33.76
N VAL A 129 -17.81 -23.26 32.62
CA VAL A 129 -19.17 -23.80 32.48
C VAL A 129 -19.27 -24.49 31.11
N ALA A 130 -19.27 -25.83 31.14
CA ALA A 130 -19.56 -26.66 29.98
C ALA A 130 -21.07 -26.63 29.70
N GLY A 131 -21.47 -26.14 28.52
CA GLY A 131 -22.84 -26.28 28.05
C GLY A 131 -23.33 -25.16 27.13
N SER A 132 -22.85 -25.09 25.89
CA SER A 132 -23.63 -24.70 24.71
C SER A 132 -22.73 -24.76 23.47
N GLU A 133 -22.73 -25.89 22.78
CA GLU A 133 -22.17 -26.00 21.43
C GLU A 133 -23.00 -25.14 20.45
N ASN A 134 -22.32 -24.44 19.52
CA ASN A 134 -22.85 -23.82 18.30
C ASN A 134 -23.62 -22.49 18.35
N GLY A 135 -23.71 -21.80 19.48
CA GLY A 135 -24.23 -20.43 19.48
C GLY A 135 -23.13 -19.42 19.15
N LYS A 136 -22.85 -19.14 17.86
CA LYS A 136 -22.18 -17.87 17.53
C LYS A 136 -22.98 -16.76 18.20
N THR A 137 -22.32 -15.90 18.96
CA THR A 137 -23.02 -14.79 19.60
C THR A 137 -23.63 -13.93 18.48
N MET A 138 -24.87 -13.44 18.63
CA MET A 138 -25.51 -12.61 17.59
C MET A 138 -24.64 -11.40 17.17
N ALA A 139 -23.76 -10.93 18.05
CA ALA A 139 -22.79 -9.88 17.77
C ALA A 139 -21.72 -10.31 16.76
N GLU A 140 -21.25 -11.56 16.82
CA GLU A 140 -20.24 -12.11 15.91
C GLU A 140 -20.79 -12.31 14.49
N GLU A 141 -22.02 -12.82 14.38
CA GLU A 141 -22.70 -12.96 13.08
C GLU A 141 -23.00 -11.59 12.44
N ALA A 142 -23.41 -10.60 13.25
CA ALA A 142 -23.63 -9.25 12.78
C ALA A 142 -22.33 -8.59 12.29
N MET A 143 -21.21 -8.84 12.98
CA MET A 143 -19.90 -8.31 12.62
C MET A 143 -19.34 -8.97 11.34
N GLU A 144 -19.54 -10.28 11.16
CA GLU A 144 -19.17 -11.01 9.94
C GLU A 144 -19.95 -10.49 8.71
N SER A 145 -21.26 -10.27 8.89
CA SER A 145 -22.13 -9.68 7.85
C SER A 145 -21.72 -8.25 7.46
N ALA A 146 -21.40 -7.41 8.45
CA ALA A 146 -20.96 -6.04 8.21
C ALA A 146 -19.64 -5.99 7.42
N ASN A 147 -18.67 -6.85 7.75
CA ASN A 147 -17.41 -6.93 7.01
C ASN A 147 -17.63 -7.35 5.55
N CYS A 148 -18.45 -8.37 5.30
CA CYS A 148 -18.79 -8.80 3.94
C CYS A 148 -19.41 -7.67 3.10
N PHE A 149 -20.28 -6.86 3.71
CA PHE A 149 -20.88 -5.69 3.06
C PHE A 149 -19.85 -4.63 2.69
N VAL A 150 -18.91 -4.32 3.59
CA VAL A 150 -17.83 -3.34 3.33
C VAL A 150 -16.90 -3.81 2.21
N HIS A 151 -16.54 -5.09 2.18
CA HIS A 151 -15.67 -5.63 1.11
C HIS A 151 -16.36 -5.60 -0.25
N THR A 152 -17.65 -5.96 -0.29
CA THR A 152 -18.44 -5.97 -1.53
C THR A 152 -18.65 -4.56 -2.07
N THR A 153 -18.97 -3.59 -1.22
CA THR A 153 -19.18 -2.19 -1.61
C THR A 153 -17.90 -1.55 -2.16
N ARG A 154 -16.74 -1.81 -1.54
CA ARG A 154 -15.45 -1.30 -2.05
C ARG A 154 -15.08 -1.88 -3.41
N ASN A 155 -15.29 -3.19 -3.63
CA ASN A 155 -15.02 -3.80 -4.93
C ASN A 155 -15.97 -3.28 -6.02
N LEU A 156 -17.25 -3.05 -5.67
CA LEU A 156 -18.21 -2.44 -6.58
C LEU A 156 -17.81 -1.00 -6.96
N ALA A 157 -17.34 -0.22 -6.00
CA ALA A 157 -16.82 1.13 -6.25
C ALA A 157 -15.62 1.11 -7.21
N LEU A 158 -14.68 0.17 -7.07
CA LEU A 158 -13.54 0.03 -7.99
C LEU A 158 -13.97 -0.27 -9.43
N ILE A 159 -14.95 -1.17 -9.62
CA ILE A 159 -15.51 -1.48 -10.94
C ILE A 159 -16.22 -0.26 -11.53
N ALA A 160 -16.96 0.47 -10.70
CA ALA A 160 -17.63 1.69 -11.10
C ALA A 160 -16.63 2.80 -11.51
N TYR A 161 -15.51 2.95 -10.81
CA TYR A 161 -14.42 3.85 -11.20
C TYR A 161 -13.80 3.45 -12.56
N LEU A 162 -13.52 2.17 -12.78
CA LEU A 162 -13.01 1.70 -14.07
C LEU A 162 -14.01 1.95 -15.21
N THR A 163 -15.30 1.73 -14.94
CA THR A 163 -16.38 1.99 -15.90
C THR A 163 -16.48 3.48 -16.24
N ALA A 164 -16.34 4.36 -15.25
CA ALA A 164 -16.30 5.81 -15.48
C ALA A 164 -15.14 6.20 -16.40
N GLN A 165 -13.94 5.65 -16.17
CA GLN A 165 -12.78 5.92 -17.02
C GLN A 165 -13.04 5.50 -18.47
N ILE A 166 -13.62 4.32 -18.70
CA ILE A 166 -13.98 3.85 -20.04
C ILE A 166 -14.96 4.82 -20.71
N PHE A 167 -16.01 5.25 -20.01
CA PHE A 167 -16.98 6.19 -20.58
C PHE A 167 -16.37 7.55 -20.90
N VAL A 168 -15.48 8.05 -20.05
CA VAL A 168 -14.73 9.29 -20.32
C VAL A 168 -13.90 9.15 -21.59
N VAL A 169 -13.18 8.03 -21.77
CA VAL A 169 -12.41 7.78 -22.99
C VAL A 169 -13.30 7.71 -24.23
N LEU A 170 -14.40 6.96 -24.18
CA LEU A 170 -15.34 6.85 -25.29
C LEU A 170 -15.95 8.20 -25.68
N ARG A 171 -16.22 9.05 -24.67
CA ARG A 171 -16.71 10.42 -24.88
C ARG A 171 -15.64 11.30 -25.49
N LEU A 172 -14.42 11.26 -24.97
CA LEU A 172 -13.29 12.06 -25.48
C LEU A 172 -12.88 11.67 -26.91
N ASP A 173 -13.03 10.40 -27.27
CA ASP A 173 -12.83 9.89 -28.65
C ASP A 173 -14.00 10.22 -29.59
N GLY A 174 -15.08 10.83 -29.10
CA GLY A 174 -16.26 11.16 -29.90
C GLY A 174 -17.11 9.95 -30.30
N VAL A 175 -16.84 8.76 -29.74
CA VAL A 175 -17.64 7.55 -29.97
C VAL A 175 -19.03 7.69 -29.37
N VAL A 176 -19.13 8.39 -28.24
CA VAL A 176 -20.38 8.59 -27.49
C VAL A 176 -20.72 10.07 -27.39
N THR A 177 -21.95 10.42 -27.78
CA THR A 177 -22.44 11.81 -27.80
C THR A 177 -23.18 12.26 -26.52
N TRP A 178 -23.22 11.43 -25.47
CA TRP A 178 -23.93 11.71 -24.21
C TRP A 178 -23.41 12.94 -23.45
N GLN A 179 -24.28 13.57 -22.66
CA GLN A 179 -23.92 14.63 -21.72
C GLN A 179 -22.90 14.14 -20.69
N TRP A 180 -22.00 15.03 -20.25
CA TRP A 180 -20.98 14.74 -19.24
C TRP A 180 -21.59 14.29 -17.92
N LEU A 181 -22.76 14.83 -17.56
CA LEU A 181 -23.52 14.35 -16.41
C LEU A 181 -23.85 12.84 -16.48
N ILE A 182 -24.19 12.32 -17.66
CA ILE A 182 -24.50 10.89 -17.86
C ILE A 182 -23.20 10.07 -17.87
N VAL A 183 -22.16 10.57 -18.52
CA VAL A 183 -20.84 9.92 -18.61
C VAL A 183 -20.25 9.67 -17.22
N PHE A 184 -20.47 10.58 -16.26
CA PHE A 184 -19.98 10.44 -14.89
C PHE A 184 -20.90 9.66 -13.94
N ILE A 185 -22.04 9.10 -14.37
CA ILE A 185 -22.92 8.30 -13.50
C ILE A 185 -22.16 7.19 -12.74
N PRO A 186 -21.29 6.38 -13.37
CA PRO A 186 -20.53 5.36 -12.64
C PRO A 186 -19.61 5.97 -11.58
N TYR A 187 -19.05 7.15 -11.83
CA TYR A 187 -18.23 7.87 -10.85
C TYR A 187 -19.06 8.34 -9.65
N TYR A 188 -20.28 8.84 -9.88
CA TYR A 188 -21.18 9.24 -8.79
C TYR A 188 -21.57 8.06 -7.91
N VAL A 189 -21.88 6.90 -8.52
CA VAL A 189 -22.15 5.66 -7.80
C VAL A 189 -20.94 5.26 -6.96
N ALA A 190 -19.73 5.29 -7.53
CA ALA A 190 -18.50 4.98 -6.81
C ALA A 190 -18.25 5.93 -5.62
N SER A 191 -18.49 7.23 -5.80
CA SER A 191 -18.32 8.26 -4.76
C SER A 191 -19.30 8.06 -3.60
N ILE A 192 -20.56 7.72 -3.90
CA ILE A 192 -21.59 7.43 -2.88
C ILE A 192 -21.23 6.15 -2.10
N LEU A 193 -20.77 5.10 -2.79
CA LEU A 193 -20.35 3.85 -2.14
C LEU A 193 -19.11 4.03 -1.26
N SER A 194 -18.24 5.00 -1.60
CA SER A 194 -17.00 5.31 -0.86
C SER A 194 -17.20 6.39 0.21
N CYS A 195 -18.40 6.98 0.31
CA CYS A 195 -18.71 8.12 1.20
C CYS A 195 -17.84 9.37 0.95
N GLU A 196 -17.43 9.60 -0.30
CA GLU A 196 -16.57 10.73 -0.71
C GLU A 196 -17.42 11.94 -1.13
N GLY A 197 -17.97 12.66 -0.13
CA GLY A 197 -18.97 13.70 -0.37
C GLY A 197 -18.47 14.93 -1.16
N PHE A 198 -17.23 15.38 -0.94
CA PHE A 198 -16.68 16.55 -1.63
C PHE A 198 -16.42 16.29 -3.11
N ASP A 199 -15.96 15.08 -3.43
CA ASP A 199 -15.62 14.67 -4.79
C ASP A 199 -16.87 14.54 -5.66
N LEU A 200 -17.99 14.09 -5.09
CA LEU A 200 -19.27 14.05 -5.78
C LEU A 200 -19.74 15.45 -6.22
N ILE A 201 -19.71 16.42 -5.31
CA ILE A 201 -20.12 17.81 -5.62
C ILE A 201 -19.18 18.40 -6.67
N GLN A 202 -17.88 18.16 -6.54
CA GLN A 202 -16.88 18.63 -7.48
C GLN A 202 -17.10 18.07 -8.89
N ALA A 203 -17.36 16.76 -9.01
CA ALA A 203 -17.59 16.11 -10.29
C ALA A 203 -18.90 16.57 -10.95
N LEU A 204 -19.96 16.81 -10.16
CA LEU A 204 -21.22 17.38 -10.66
C LEU A 204 -21.02 18.77 -11.23
N LEU A 205 -20.27 19.65 -10.54
CA LEU A 205 -19.97 20.99 -11.03
C LEU A 205 -19.12 20.95 -12.31
N ILE A 206 -18.12 20.05 -12.38
CA ILE A 206 -17.30 19.87 -13.58
C ILE A 206 -18.14 19.39 -14.75
N ALA A 207 -18.99 18.37 -14.57
CA ALA A 207 -19.88 17.90 -15.65
C ALA A 207 -20.85 18.98 -16.11
N ALA A 208 -21.53 19.66 -15.18
CA ALA A 208 -22.45 20.74 -15.51
C ALA A 208 -21.74 21.87 -16.28
N LYS A 209 -20.50 22.20 -15.91
CA LYS A 209 -19.67 23.17 -16.63
C LYS A 209 -19.31 22.69 -18.03
N MET A 210 -18.87 21.44 -18.17
CA MET A 210 -18.50 20.83 -19.44
C MET A 210 -19.70 20.66 -20.40
N ASP A 211 -20.92 20.51 -19.87
CA ASP A 211 -22.17 20.48 -20.63
C ASP A 211 -22.70 21.89 -21.00
N GLY A 212 -22.02 22.96 -20.56
CA GLY A 212 -22.45 24.34 -20.82
C GLY A 212 -23.69 24.76 -20.01
N MET A 213 -24.04 24.02 -18.95
CA MET A 213 -25.17 24.37 -18.06
C MET A 213 -24.79 25.44 -17.02
N LEU A 214 -23.49 25.72 -16.86
CA LEU A 214 -22.97 26.60 -15.81
C LEU A 214 -22.00 27.65 -16.40
N ASP A 215 -22.34 28.93 -16.29
CA ASP A 215 -21.53 30.05 -16.77
C ASP A 215 -20.48 30.56 -15.75
N ALA A 216 -20.11 29.73 -14.77
CA ALA A 216 -19.12 30.08 -13.75
C ALA A 216 -17.67 29.95 -14.25
N SER A 217 -16.72 30.70 -13.66
CA SER A 217 -15.29 30.51 -13.94
C SER A 217 -14.79 29.15 -13.43
N TRP A 218 -13.72 28.62 -14.02
CA TRP A 218 -13.15 27.35 -13.58
C TRP A 218 -12.69 27.37 -12.12
N SER A 219 -12.23 28.54 -11.63
CA SER A 219 -11.91 28.73 -10.21
C SER A 219 -13.12 28.51 -9.30
N MET A 220 -14.32 28.95 -9.69
CA MET A 220 -15.55 28.77 -8.90
C MET A 220 -16.08 27.33 -8.99
N VAL A 221 -15.95 26.69 -10.16
CA VAL A 221 -16.31 25.27 -10.35
C VAL A 221 -15.46 24.37 -9.45
N LEU A 222 -14.17 24.68 -9.29
CA LEU A 222 -13.23 23.94 -8.43
C LEU A 222 -13.27 24.33 -6.94
N MET A 223 -14.31 25.05 -6.50
CA MET A 223 -14.40 25.54 -5.12
C MET A 223 -14.39 24.44 -4.05
N PRO A 224 -15.13 23.32 -4.20
CA PRO A 224 -15.02 22.20 -3.27
C PRO A 224 -13.58 21.69 -3.10
N SER A 225 -12.81 21.59 -4.19
CA SER A 225 -11.40 21.19 -4.14
C SER A 225 -10.50 22.21 -3.43
N TRP A 226 -10.81 23.51 -3.46
CA TRP A 226 -10.03 24.52 -2.71
C TRP A 226 -10.10 24.30 -1.21
N ILE A 227 -11.26 23.90 -0.69
CA ILE A 227 -11.43 23.62 0.74
C ILE A 227 -10.57 22.42 1.13
N GLY A 228 -10.67 21.33 0.38
CA GLY A 228 -9.84 20.13 0.60
C GLY A 228 -8.35 20.44 0.49
N LEU A 229 -7.95 21.20 -0.53
CA LEU A 229 -6.57 21.60 -0.73
C LEU A 229 -6.06 22.50 0.42
N ALA A 230 -6.83 23.48 0.86
CA ALA A 230 -6.44 24.36 1.97
C ALA A 230 -6.30 23.58 3.28
N VAL A 231 -7.24 22.68 3.57
CA VAL A 231 -7.16 21.78 4.72
C VAL A 231 -5.89 20.94 4.62
N PHE A 232 -5.62 20.31 3.47
CA PHE A 232 -4.44 19.47 3.29
C PHE A 232 -3.13 20.25 3.41
N LEU A 233 -3.04 21.43 2.78
CA LEU A 233 -1.86 22.31 2.80
C LEU A 233 -1.53 22.82 4.20
N ILE A 234 -2.52 23.06 5.05
CA ILE A 234 -2.29 23.57 6.42
C ILE A 234 -2.13 22.41 7.40
N PHE A 235 -3.01 21.43 7.34
CA PHE A 235 -3.11 20.39 8.34
C PHE A 235 -1.92 19.44 8.31
N LEU A 236 -1.42 19.03 7.14
CA LEU A 236 -0.29 18.10 7.07
C LEU A 236 1.03 18.67 7.62
N PRO A 237 1.45 19.90 7.24
CA PRO A 237 2.64 20.52 7.85
C PRO A 237 2.50 20.70 9.36
N VAL A 238 1.30 21.06 9.82
CA VAL A 238 1.02 21.18 11.26
C VAL A 238 1.14 19.81 11.92
N GLN A 239 0.47 18.77 11.40
CA GLN A 239 0.55 17.42 11.92
C GLN A 239 1.99 16.90 11.95
N THR A 240 2.78 17.11 10.91
CA THR A 240 4.19 16.69 10.89
C THR A 240 5.02 17.43 11.93
N TYR A 241 4.81 18.74 12.12
CA TYR A 241 5.45 19.50 13.18
C TYR A 241 5.15 18.92 14.58
N TRP A 242 3.90 18.51 14.83
CA TRP A 242 3.48 17.92 16.09
C TRP A 242 3.92 16.46 16.26
N ALA A 243 3.91 15.66 15.18
CA ALA A 243 4.27 14.24 15.21
C ALA A 243 5.74 14.02 15.57
N PHE A 244 6.62 14.95 15.19
CA PHE A 244 8.04 14.90 15.59
C PHE A 244 8.30 15.47 16.98
N LYS A 245 7.28 15.90 17.73
CA LYS A 245 7.44 16.30 19.12
C LYS A 245 7.83 15.07 19.93
N ALA A 246 9.08 15.06 20.42
CA ALA A 246 9.62 14.01 21.28
C ALA A 246 8.60 13.64 22.35
N SER A 247 8.37 12.34 22.50
CA SER A 247 7.49 11.83 23.55
C SER A 247 8.09 12.23 24.90
N PRO A 248 7.29 12.67 25.88
CA PRO A 248 7.78 12.93 27.23
C PRO A 248 8.47 11.71 27.88
N ASP A 249 8.19 10.50 27.38
CA ASP A 249 8.69 9.22 27.88
C ASP A 249 9.90 8.67 27.12
N ASP A 250 10.42 9.37 26.10
CA ASP A 250 11.65 8.94 25.42
C ASP A 250 12.85 9.21 26.34
N ASP A 251 13.54 8.13 26.76
CA ASP A 251 14.74 8.14 27.62
C ASP A 251 15.68 9.31 27.28
N GLU A 252 16.18 10.02 28.31
CA GLU A 252 17.02 11.23 28.26
C GLU A 252 18.31 11.13 27.40
N THR A 253 18.57 9.98 26.78
CA THR A 253 19.74 9.71 25.93
C THR A 253 19.51 10.03 24.45
N VAL A 254 18.27 10.20 23.98
CA VAL A 254 17.99 10.62 22.60
C VAL A 254 17.91 12.14 22.54
N GLU A 255 18.98 12.78 22.04
CA GLU A 255 19.01 14.24 21.83
C GLU A 255 17.70 14.73 21.17
N PRO A 256 16.99 15.70 21.78
CA PRO A 256 15.75 16.19 21.21
C PRO A 256 16.07 16.82 19.84
N LYS A 257 15.63 16.16 18.75
CA LYS A 257 15.70 16.73 17.39
C LYS A 257 15.29 18.20 17.47
N SER A 258 16.24 19.08 17.11
CA SER A 258 16.11 20.51 17.38
C SER A 258 14.77 21.05 16.87
N ARG A 259 14.15 21.97 17.61
CA ARG A 259 12.90 22.65 17.17
C ARG A 259 13.03 23.19 15.75
N VAL A 260 14.24 23.64 15.41
CA VAL A 260 14.64 24.13 14.09
C VAL A 260 14.51 23.04 13.02
N PHE A 261 15.00 21.82 13.27
CA PHE A 261 14.88 20.70 12.35
C PHE A 261 13.41 20.36 12.03
N ARG A 262 12.55 20.32 13.04
CA ARG A 262 11.10 20.06 12.85
C ARG A 262 10.43 21.12 11.99
N PHE A 263 10.76 22.38 12.25
CA PHE A 263 10.26 23.50 11.46
C PHE A 263 10.68 23.38 9.99
N PHE A 264 11.95 23.07 9.71
CA PHE A 264 12.41 22.91 8.34
C PHE A 264 11.75 21.73 7.61
N ILE A 265 11.50 20.61 8.30
CA ILE A 265 10.73 19.49 7.70
C ILE A 265 9.31 19.94 7.37
N ALA A 266 8.59 20.53 8.33
CA ALA A 266 7.20 20.95 8.12
C ALA A 266 7.10 22.02 7.03
N PHE A 267 8.02 22.98 7.00
CA PHE A 267 8.09 24.01 5.98
C PHE A 267 8.47 23.44 4.61
N GLY A 268 9.43 22.51 4.55
CA GLY A 268 9.78 21.80 3.33
C GLY A 268 8.60 21.00 2.77
N LEU A 269 7.84 20.33 3.64
CA LEU A 269 6.60 19.65 3.26
C LEU A 269 5.57 20.64 2.72
N PHE A 270 5.33 21.76 3.41
CA PHE A 270 4.42 22.80 2.94
C PHE A 270 4.79 23.30 1.54
N LEU A 271 6.06 23.66 1.32
CA LEU A 271 6.55 24.09 0.00
C LEU A 271 6.40 22.99 -1.05
N GLY A 272 6.71 21.74 -0.70
CA GLY A 272 6.51 20.59 -1.58
C GLY A 272 5.05 20.42 -1.99
N LEU A 273 4.11 20.59 -1.06
CA LEU A 273 2.68 20.50 -1.34
C LEU A 273 2.15 21.70 -2.16
N VAL A 274 2.64 22.91 -1.90
CA VAL A 274 2.32 24.09 -2.73
C VAL A 274 2.82 23.86 -4.16
N PHE A 275 4.02 23.34 -4.33
CA PHE A 275 4.57 23.03 -5.64
C PHE A 275 3.84 21.85 -6.32
N LEU A 276 3.40 20.85 -5.56
CA LEU A 276 2.59 19.74 -6.09
C LEU A 276 1.18 20.19 -6.52
N SER A 277 0.63 21.21 -5.88
CA SER A 277 -0.69 21.77 -6.21
C SER A 277 -0.65 22.86 -7.28
N SER A 278 0.53 23.39 -7.62
CA SER A 278 0.67 24.42 -8.66
C SER A 278 0.10 24.04 -10.03
N PRO A 279 0.14 22.77 -10.50
CA PRO A 279 -0.52 22.37 -11.75
C PRO A 279 -2.00 22.75 -11.81
N ILE A 280 -2.72 22.72 -10.69
CA ILE A 280 -4.15 23.08 -10.63
C ILE A 280 -4.32 24.56 -10.99
N PHE A 281 -3.50 25.44 -10.40
CA PHE A 281 -3.56 26.87 -10.68
C PHE A 281 -3.17 27.20 -12.13
N VAL A 282 -2.13 26.55 -12.65
CA VAL A 282 -1.70 26.72 -14.03
C VAL A 282 -2.76 26.21 -15.02
N ALA A 283 -3.42 25.08 -14.71
CA ALA A 283 -4.52 24.56 -15.50
C ALA A 283 -5.72 25.51 -15.53
N ILE A 284 -6.12 26.08 -14.38
CA ILE A 284 -7.20 27.08 -14.32
C ILE A 284 -6.83 28.32 -15.12
N TYR A 285 -5.60 28.80 -14.99
CA TYR A 285 -5.12 29.95 -15.75
C TYR A 285 -5.20 29.70 -17.27
N ARG A 286 -4.88 28.48 -17.71
CA ARG A 286 -5.03 28.07 -19.11
C ARG A 286 -6.49 27.99 -19.55
N LEU A 287 -7.36 27.47 -18.68
CA LEU A 287 -8.76 27.26 -19.00
C LEU A 287 -9.56 28.57 -19.07
N ASP A 288 -9.22 29.56 -18.24
CA ASP A 288 -9.96 30.84 -18.17
C ASP A 288 -9.31 31.98 -18.98
N TYR A 289 -7.97 32.03 -19.11
CA TYR A 289 -7.29 33.28 -19.52
C TYR A 289 -6.27 33.17 -20.66
N ALA A 290 -5.56 32.04 -20.81
CA ALA A 290 -4.39 31.98 -21.71
C ALA A 290 -4.25 30.65 -22.45
N THR A 291 -3.71 30.69 -23.66
CA THR A 291 -3.31 29.49 -24.41
C THR A 291 -1.79 29.33 -24.38
N PHE A 292 -1.32 28.23 -23.81
CA PHE A 292 0.08 27.81 -23.81
C PHE A 292 0.16 26.28 -23.84
N SER A 293 1.36 25.74 -24.05
CA SER A 293 1.59 24.29 -24.09
C SER A 293 1.21 23.62 -22.77
N THR A 294 0.49 22.51 -22.86
CA THR A 294 0.07 21.71 -21.70
C THR A 294 1.24 21.21 -20.86
N PHE A 295 2.43 21.08 -21.44
CA PHE A 295 3.63 20.69 -20.70
C PHE A 295 3.95 21.62 -19.52
N TYR A 296 3.63 22.92 -19.61
CA TYR A 296 3.83 23.84 -18.50
C TYR A 296 2.93 23.53 -17.29
N ILE A 297 1.77 22.91 -17.51
CA ILE A 297 0.89 22.45 -16.42
C ILE A 297 1.57 21.30 -15.67
N ALA A 298 2.16 20.35 -16.39
CA ALA A 298 2.78 19.15 -15.81
C ALA A 298 4.22 19.37 -15.31
N LEU A 299 4.86 20.49 -15.66
CA LEU A 299 6.26 20.78 -15.33
C LEU A 299 6.59 20.66 -13.83
N PRO A 300 5.79 21.19 -12.88
CA PRO A 300 6.07 21.04 -11.45
C PRO A 300 6.14 19.57 -11.01
N PHE A 301 5.24 18.74 -11.54
CA PHE A 301 5.26 17.31 -11.28
C PHE A 301 6.54 16.64 -11.83
N PHE A 302 6.95 16.96 -13.06
CA PHE A 302 8.18 16.40 -13.64
C PHE A 302 9.44 16.81 -12.88
N VAL A 303 9.49 18.06 -12.39
CA VAL A 303 10.60 18.54 -11.56
C VAL A 303 10.66 17.76 -10.24
N LEU A 304 9.53 17.56 -9.55
CA LEU A 304 9.48 16.78 -8.31
C LEU A 304 9.90 15.33 -8.53
N VAL A 305 9.36 14.67 -9.55
CA VAL A 305 9.70 13.28 -9.87
C VAL A 305 11.17 13.18 -10.26
N GLY A 306 11.70 14.12 -11.05
CA GLY A 306 13.12 14.15 -11.42
C GLY A 306 14.03 14.27 -10.19
N ILE A 307 13.73 15.19 -9.27
CA ILE A 307 14.45 15.32 -8.00
C ILE A 307 14.37 14.03 -7.18
N ALA A 308 13.18 13.43 -7.06
CA ALA A 308 12.98 12.18 -6.33
C ALA A 308 13.80 11.02 -6.93
N ILE A 309 13.86 10.91 -8.25
CA ILE A 309 14.68 9.91 -8.96
C ILE A 309 16.17 10.15 -8.68
N LEU A 310 16.65 11.40 -8.75
CA LEU A 310 18.05 11.73 -8.48
C LEU A 310 18.44 11.44 -7.03
N VAL A 311 17.58 11.79 -6.06
CA VAL A 311 17.81 11.48 -4.64
C VAL A 311 17.80 9.97 -4.41
N SER A 312 16.85 9.25 -5.00
CA SER A 312 16.77 7.79 -4.90
C SER A 312 18.00 7.13 -5.50
N PHE A 313 18.46 7.60 -6.66
CA PHE A 313 19.69 7.11 -7.29
C PHE A 313 20.92 7.36 -6.41
N ALA A 314 21.05 8.56 -5.84
CA ALA A 314 22.14 8.88 -4.91
C ALA A 314 22.11 7.97 -3.66
N SER A 315 20.92 7.67 -3.12
CA SER A 315 20.78 6.81 -1.94
C SER A 315 21.30 5.37 -2.16
N VAL A 316 21.24 4.86 -3.40
CA VAL A 316 21.78 3.53 -3.76
C VAL A 316 23.28 3.43 -3.45
N PHE A 317 24.02 4.53 -3.62
CA PHE A 317 25.47 4.56 -3.37
C PHE A 317 25.82 4.96 -1.94
N ILE A 318 24.96 5.74 -1.27
CA ILE A 318 25.23 6.28 0.07
C ILE A 318 24.85 5.26 1.16
N MET A 319 23.81 4.43 0.94
CA MET A 319 23.45 3.36 1.87
C MET A 319 24.50 2.23 1.84
N LYS A 320 25.61 2.44 2.54
CA LYS A 320 26.54 1.38 2.89
C LYS A 320 25.83 0.49 3.90
N SER A 321 25.50 -0.75 3.51
CA SER A 321 24.90 -1.71 4.41
C SER A 321 25.84 -1.94 5.58
N GLU A 322 25.34 -1.66 6.79
CA GLU A 322 26.08 -1.97 8.01
C GLU A 322 26.27 -3.49 8.06
N PRO A 323 27.49 -4.00 8.29
CA PRO A 323 27.72 -5.44 8.30
C PRO A 323 26.91 -6.06 9.44
N GLN A 324 25.87 -6.82 9.10
CA GLN A 324 25.15 -7.63 10.08
C GLN A 324 26.10 -8.72 10.59
N THR A 325 26.58 -8.55 11.81
CA THR A 325 27.39 -9.56 12.50
C THR A 325 26.42 -10.54 13.16
N THR A 326 26.12 -11.65 12.48
CA THR A 326 25.37 -12.75 13.09
C THR A 326 26.34 -13.67 13.82
N THR A 327 26.27 -13.68 15.14
CA THR A 327 27.02 -14.63 15.98
C THR A 327 26.31 -15.98 15.96
N ILE A 328 26.95 -16.97 15.35
CA ILE A 328 26.49 -18.36 15.41
C ILE A 328 27.19 -19.03 16.60
N TYR A 329 26.41 -19.51 17.56
CA TYR A 329 26.93 -20.31 18.68
C TYR A 329 27.10 -21.75 18.20
N VAL A 330 28.35 -22.21 18.09
CA VAL A 330 28.68 -23.60 17.81
C VAL A 330 29.18 -24.23 19.11
N THR A 331 28.40 -25.13 19.68
CA THR A 331 28.80 -25.96 20.82
C THR A 331 29.56 -27.17 20.31
N THR A 332 30.87 -27.22 20.53
CA THR A 332 31.69 -28.41 20.29
C THR A 332 31.90 -29.15 21.61
N ALA A 333 31.52 -30.42 21.65
CA ALA A 333 31.87 -31.31 22.75
C ALA A 333 33.32 -31.75 22.56
N ASP A 334 34.23 -31.20 23.35
CA ASP A 334 35.62 -31.64 23.38
C ASP A 334 35.69 -32.98 24.12
N ASN A 335 35.92 -34.07 23.39
CA ASN A 335 36.27 -35.36 23.98
C ASN A 335 37.76 -35.34 24.31
N GLU A 336 38.11 -35.06 25.57
CA GLU A 336 39.47 -35.32 26.08
C GLU A 336 39.69 -36.84 26.10
N CYS A 337 40.67 -37.32 25.32
CA CYS A 337 41.11 -38.72 25.27
C CYS A 337 42.17 -39.02 26.33
#